data_AF-A0A9W4JH60-F1
#
_entry.id   AF-A0A9W4JH60-F1
#
_cell.length_a   1.000
_cell.length_b   1.000
_cell.length_c   1.000
_cell.angle_alpha   90.00
_cell.angle_beta   90.00
_cell.angle_gamma   90.00
#
_symmetry.space_group_name_H-M   'P 1'
#
loop_
_entity.id
_entity.type
_entity.pdbx_description
1 polymer ?
#
loop_
_entity_poly.entity_id
_entity_poly.type
_entity_poly.pdbx_seq_one_letter_code
_entity_poly.pdbx_strand_id
1 'polypeptide(L)'
;MTTREFKTITLPCEWVEDYRPGGCHPVVLGDVFNQYKVIRKLGEGSYSTILVSEISESTTELEILRHIKEQAPEGTRYITRLLNEFEHRGPNGLHKCLVFEPMGPSVNTMVEELPQFKPRK
;
A
#
# COMPACT_ATOMS: atom_id res chain seq x y z
N MET A 1 14.68 10.52 29.93
CA MET A 1 15.21 10.23 28.59
C MET A 1 14.78 8.81 28.24
N THR A 2 13.69 8.65 27.50
CA THR A 2 13.16 7.34 27.10
C THR A 2 13.96 6.83 25.91
N THR A 3 14.72 5.76 26.14
CA THR A 3 15.48 5.02 25.13
C THR A 3 14.50 4.55 24.05
N ARG A 4 14.65 5.04 22.82
CA ARG A 4 13.91 4.51 21.67
C ARG A 4 14.52 3.15 21.33
N GLU A 5 13.82 2.07 21.65
CA GLU A 5 14.16 0.73 21.18
C GLU A 5 13.90 0.67 19.67
N PHE A 6 14.97 0.56 18.89
CA PHE A 6 14.87 0.29 17.46
C PHE A 6 14.60 -1.21 17.28
N LYS A 7 13.38 -1.58 16.91
CA LYS A 7 13.07 -2.93 16.44
C LYS A 7 13.59 -3.10 15.01
N THR A 8 14.39 -4.14 14.79
CA THR A 8 14.77 -4.57 13.44
C THR A 8 13.51 -4.94 12.66
N ILE A 9 13.27 -4.23 11.56
CA ILE A 9 12.18 -4.54 10.64
C ILE A 9 12.70 -5.66 9.72
N THR A 10 12.08 -6.84 9.79
CA THR A 10 12.44 -8.02 8.97
C THR A 10 11.69 -8.07 7.65
N LEU A 11 10.76 -7.14 7.42
CA LEU A 11 10.06 -7.01 6.15
C LEU A 11 10.95 -6.25 5.17
N PRO A 12 10.92 -6.59 3.86
CA PRO A 12 11.41 -5.70 2.82
C PRO A 12 10.92 -4.28 3.11
N CYS A 13 11.86 -3.35 3.14
CA CYS A 13 11.57 -1.93 3.12
C CYS A 13 12.21 -1.35 1.87
N GLU A 14 11.52 -0.39 1.27
CA GLU A 14 12.04 0.30 0.10
C GLU A 14 13.41 0.92 0.39
N TRP A 15 14.22 1.02 -0.66
CA TRP A 15 15.55 1.58 -0.56
C TRP A 15 15.48 3.06 -0.17
N VAL A 16 16.36 3.50 0.71
CA VAL A 16 16.37 4.90 1.17
C VAL A 16 16.63 5.85 0.01
N GLU A 17 17.34 5.39 -1.00
CA GLU A 17 17.69 6.09 -2.24
C GLU A 17 16.48 6.42 -3.13
N ASP A 18 15.34 5.73 -2.92
CA ASP A 18 14.11 5.98 -3.65
C ASP A 18 13.35 7.20 -3.12
N TYR A 19 13.68 7.69 -1.92
CA TYR A 19 13.10 8.89 -1.32
C TYR A 19 13.74 10.18 -1.85
N ARG A 20 13.57 10.42 -3.16
CA ARG A 20 14.08 11.59 -3.87
C ARG A 20 12.96 12.26 -4.68
N PRO A 21 13.16 13.49 -5.20
CA PRO A 21 12.21 14.09 -6.14
C PRO A 21 11.88 13.15 -7.30
N GLY A 22 10.59 12.93 -7.57
CA GLY A 22 10.07 11.95 -8.53
C GLY A 22 9.95 10.52 -8.00
N GLY A 23 10.49 10.23 -6.81
CA GLY A 23 10.44 8.94 -6.13
C GLY A 23 9.48 8.90 -4.94
N CYS A 24 9.68 7.95 -4.02
CA CYS A 24 8.76 7.63 -2.93
C CYS A 24 8.47 8.82 -2.00
N HIS A 25 7.22 8.98 -1.55
CA HIS A 25 6.85 9.96 -0.54
C HIS A 25 7.16 9.43 0.87
N PRO A 26 7.85 10.20 1.75
CA PRO A 26 8.03 9.80 3.14
C PRO A 26 6.70 9.81 3.90
N VAL A 27 6.32 8.68 4.50
CA VAL A 27 5.07 8.54 5.26
C VAL A 27 5.38 8.18 6.71
N VAL A 28 4.84 8.94 7.66
CA VAL A 28 5.03 8.75 9.10
C VAL A 28 3.72 8.30 9.76
N LEU A 29 3.83 7.46 10.81
CA LEU A 29 2.67 7.07 11.61
C LEU A 29 2.03 8.30 12.25
N GLY A 30 0.71 8.43 12.09
CA GLY A 30 -0.06 9.58 12.55
C GLY A 30 -0.34 10.62 11.48
N ASP A 31 0.34 10.58 10.33
CA ASP A 31 0.07 11.46 9.20
C ASP A 31 -1.38 11.31 8.72
N VAL A 32 -1.92 12.41 8.21
CA VAL A 32 -3.28 12.47 7.66
C VAL A 32 -3.19 12.87 6.19
N PHE A 33 -3.64 11.97 5.32
CA PHE A 33 -3.74 12.19 3.89
C PHE A 33 -5.22 12.33 3.53
N ASN A 34 -5.63 13.52 3.11
CA ASN A 34 -7.03 13.87 2.94
C ASN A 34 -7.84 13.63 4.23
N GLN A 35 -8.61 12.53 4.31
CA GLN A 35 -9.40 12.13 5.48
C GLN A 35 -8.88 10.83 6.14
N TYR A 36 -7.73 10.32 5.71
CA TYR A 36 -7.21 9.02 6.12
C TYR A 36 -5.98 9.18 7.01
N LYS A 37 -6.00 8.55 8.19
CA LYS A 37 -4.89 8.56 9.14
C LYS A 37 -4.02 7.32 9.00
N VAL A 38 -2.71 7.51 8.90
CA VAL A 38 -1.75 6.41 8.84
C VAL A 38 -1.55 5.81 10.23
N ILE A 39 -1.88 4.54 10.38
CA ILE A 39 -1.76 3.81 11.66
C ILE A 39 -0.66 2.76 11.65
N ARG A 40 -0.32 2.19 10.49
CA ARG A 40 0.69 1.12 10.33
C ARG A 40 1.03 0.91 8.84
N LYS A 41 2.26 0.45 8.55
CA LYS A 41 2.66 -0.11 7.23
C LYS A 41 2.24 -1.59 7.13
N LEU A 42 1.52 -1.95 6.06
CA LEU A 42 0.99 -3.30 5.85
C LEU A 42 1.88 -4.19 4.96
N GLY A 43 2.75 -3.60 4.15
CA GLY A 43 3.71 -4.32 3.33
C GLY A 43 4.46 -3.38 2.39
N GLU A 44 5.30 -3.95 1.53
CA GLU A 44 5.95 -3.31 0.40
C GLU A 44 5.63 -4.15 -0.84
N GLY A 45 5.06 -3.54 -1.88
CA GLY A 45 4.65 -4.23 -3.09
C GLY A 45 3.17 -4.03 -3.44
N SER A 46 2.82 -4.50 -4.64
CA SER A 46 1.70 -4.14 -5.54
C SER A 46 0.27 -4.07 -5.00
N TYR A 47 0.04 -4.30 -3.70
CA TYR A 47 -1.30 -4.32 -3.10
C TYR A 47 -1.43 -3.47 -1.82
N SER A 48 -0.42 -2.68 -1.44
CA SER A 48 -0.60 -1.69 -0.35
C SER A 48 0.29 -0.44 -0.43
N THR A 49 1.09 -0.29 -1.48
CA THR A 49 1.88 0.93 -1.68
C THR A 49 0.98 2.00 -2.29
N ILE A 50 0.96 3.21 -1.70
CA ILE A 50 0.56 4.42 -2.41
C ILE A 50 1.35 4.42 -3.71
N LEU A 51 0.71 4.13 -4.84
CA LEU A 51 1.41 4.00 -6.11
C LEU A 51 2.01 5.35 -6.48
N VAL A 52 3.34 5.45 -6.34
CA VAL A 52 4.10 6.62 -6.74
C VAL A 52 4.60 6.38 -8.15
N SER A 53 3.98 7.05 -9.11
CA SER A 53 4.68 7.40 -10.34
C SER A 53 4.42 8.87 -10.61
N GLU A 54 5.46 9.55 -11.11
CA GLU A 54 5.30 10.83 -11.79
C GLU A 54 4.11 10.75 -12.75
N ILE A 55 3.38 11.85 -12.83
CA ILE A 55 2.17 12.01 -13.63
C ILE A 55 2.46 11.59 -15.07
N SER A 56 2.08 10.38 -15.42
CA SER A 56 1.46 10.13 -16.72
C SER A 56 -0.04 10.11 -16.43
N GLU A 57 -0.79 10.93 -17.16
CA GLU A 57 -2.24 10.95 -17.15
C GLU A 57 -2.77 9.52 -17.09
N SER A 58 -3.60 9.20 -16.09
CA SER A 58 -4.29 7.92 -16.02
C SER A 58 -3.37 6.68 -16.11
N THR A 59 -2.79 6.25 -14.99
CA THR A 59 -2.13 4.93 -14.96
C THR A 59 -3.15 3.86 -15.39
N THR A 60 -2.78 2.98 -16.31
CA THR A 60 -3.64 1.89 -16.83
C THR A 60 -4.35 1.12 -15.70
N GLU A 61 -3.68 0.96 -14.56
CA GLU A 61 -4.26 0.34 -13.36
C GLU A 61 -5.48 1.07 -12.82
N LEU A 62 -5.47 2.41 -12.76
CA LEU A 62 -6.60 3.21 -12.29
C LEU A 62 -7.81 3.07 -13.21
N GLU A 63 -7.57 3.04 -14.53
CA GLU A 63 -8.64 2.83 -15.52
C GLU A 63 -9.27 1.46 -15.35
N ILE A 64 -8.45 0.43 -15.16
CA ILE A 64 -8.91 -0.93 -14.88
C ILE A 64 -9.72 -0.97 -13.59
N LEU A 65 -9.23 -0.36 -12.50
CA LEU A 65 -9.92 -0.36 -11.21
C LEU A 65 -11.26 0.40 -11.26
N ARG A 66 -11.32 1.53 -11.97
CA ARG A 66 -12.57 2.26 -12.22
C ARG A 66 -13.55 1.43 -13.05
N HIS A 67 -13.06 0.79 -14.11
CA HIS A 67 -13.89 -0.07 -14.97
C HIS A 67 -14.47 -1.26 -14.18
N ILE A 68 -13.65 -1.95 -13.37
CA ILE A 68 -14.11 -3.06 -12.52
C ILE A 68 -15.16 -2.56 -11.52
N LYS A 69 -14.94 -1.39 -10.92
CA LYS A 69 -15.88 -0.78 -9.96
C LYS A 69 -17.25 -0.50 -10.59
N GLU A 70 -17.29 -0.11 -11.86
CA GLU A 70 -18.52 0.21 -12.59
C GLU A 70 -19.22 -1.04 -13.16
N GLN A 71 -18.46 -1.98 -13.74
CA GLN A 71 -19.02 -3.08 -14.51
C GLN A 71 -19.23 -4.38 -13.73
N ALA A 72 -18.62 -4.53 -12.55
CA ALA A 72 -18.67 -5.78 -11.78
C ALA A 72 -19.14 -5.57 -10.33
N PRO A 73 -20.36 -5.04 -10.08
CA PRO A 73 -20.88 -4.85 -8.72
C PRO A 73 -20.97 -6.16 -7.93
N GLU A 74 -21.34 -7.27 -8.57
CA GLU A 74 -21.39 -8.60 -7.97
C GLU A 74 -19.99 -9.23 -7.74
N GLY A 75 -18.97 -8.73 -8.44
CA GLY A 75 -17.57 -9.19 -8.32
C GLY A 75 -16.86 -8.69 -7.06
N THR A 76 -17.46 -7.72 -6.36
CA THR A 76 -16.90 -7.06 -5.17
C THR A 76 -16.61 -8.02 -4.01
N ARG A 77 -17.27 -9.18 -3.97
CA ARG A 77 -17.00 -10.23 -2.97
C ARG A 77 -15.71 -11.02 -3.21
N TYR A 78 -15.13 -10.94 -4.41
CA TYR A 78 -13.96 -11.73 -4.82
C TYR A 78 -12.79 -10.87 -5.29
N ILE A 79 -13.05 -9.60 -5.60
CA ILE A 79 -12.07 -8.66 -6.15
C ILE A 79 -11.99 -7.45 -5.23
N THR A 80 -10.77 -7.02 -4.92
CA THR A 80 -10.49 -5.82 -4.14
C THR A 80 -11.16 -4.58 -4.72
N ARG A 81 -11.93 -3.90 -3.89
CA ARG A 81 -12.66 -2.70 -4.31
C ARG A 81 -11.85 -1.43 -4.09
N LEU A 82 -11.75 -0.60 -5.14
CA LEU A 82 -11.30 0.79 -5.04
C LEU A 82 -12.39 1.65 -4.38
N LEU A 83 -12.14 2.06 -3.13
CA LEU A 83 -13.05 2.91 -2.35
C LEU A 83 -12.93 4.37 -2.78
N ASN A 84 -11.70 4.88 -2.84
CA ASN A 84 -11.43 6.27 -3.14
C ASN A 84 -10.06 6.43 -3.82
N GLU A 85 -9.87 7.57 -4.47
CA GLU A 85 -8.62 7.95 -5.14
C GLU A 85 -8.44 9.47 -4.96
N PHE A 86 -7.21 9.91 -4.72
CA PHE A 86 -6.90 11.32 -4.60
C PHE A 86 -5.44 11.58 -4.95
N GLU A 87 -5.08 12.86 -5.06
CA GLU A 87 -3.70 13.27 -5.28
C GLU A 87 -3.17 13.98 -4.03
N HIS A 88 -1.93 13.67 -3.68
CA HIS A 88 -1.23 14.25 -2.53
C HIS A 88 0.03 14.95 -2.99
N ARG A 89 0.18 16.23 -2.65
CA ARG A 89 1.39 16.99 -2.95
C ARG A 89 2.37 16.87 -1.78
N GLY A 90 3.53 16.28 -2.06
CA GLY A 90 4.61 16.07 -1.12
C GLY A 90 5.91 16.76 -1.50
N PRO A 91 6.99 16.56 -0.71
CA PRO A 91 8.32 17.09 -1.03
C PRO A 91 8.90 16.46 -2.29
N ASN A 92 8.48 15.24 -2.64
CA ASN A 92 9.00 14.49 -3.77
C ASN A 92 8.11 14.60 -5.03
N GLY A 93 7.07 15.43 -5.00
CA GLY A 93 6.19 15.66 -6.16
C GLY A 93 4.72 15.47 -5.85
N LEU A 94 3.95 15.18 -6.88
CA LEU A 94 2.53 14.84 -6.79
C LEU A 94 2.38 13.32 -6.82
N HIS A 95 1.70 12.76 -5.84
CA HIS A 95 1.53 11.32 -5.68
C HIS A 95 0.06 10.94 -5.82
N LYS A 96 -0.24 9.88 -6.57
CA LYS A 96 -1.59 9.33 -6.66
C LYS A 96 -1.81 8.34 -5.51
N CYS A 97 -2.86 8.55 -4.74
CA CYS A 97 -3.21 7.73 -3.59
C CYS A 97 -4.47 6.94 -3.90
N LEU A 98 -4.37 5.61 -3.85
CA LEU A 98 -5.49 4.68 -4.02
C LEU A 98 -5.91 4.12 -2.66
N VAL A 99 -7.21 4.08 -2.41
CA VAL A 99 -7.78 3.61 -1.14
C VAL A 99 -8.61 2.37 -1.39
N PHE A 100 -8.25 1.29 -0.70
CA PHE A 100 -8.91 -0.01 -0.77
C PHE A 100 -9.53 -0.39 0.57
N GLU A 101 -10.38 -1.42 0.54
CA GLU A 101 -10.86 -2.05 1.77
C GLU A 101 -9.73 -2.79 2.51
N PRO A 102 -9.76 -2.87 3.85
CA PRO A 102 -8.79 -3.66 4.59
C PRO A 102 -8.85 -5.14 4.19
N MET A 103 -7.69 -5.71 3.84
CA MET A 103 -7.58 -7.13 3.50
C MET A 103 -6.88 -7.92 4.61
N GLY A 104 -7.18 -9.22 4.64
CA GLY A 104 -6.40 -10.19 5.42
C GLY A 104 -5.00 -10.43 4.84
N PRO A 105 -4.18 -11.23 5.54
CA PRO A 105 -2.86 -11.62 5.03
C PRO A 105 -2.97 -12.35 3.70
N SER A 106 -1.94 -12.21 2.85
CA SER A 106 -1.86 -12.96 1.61
C SER A 106 -1.79 -14.47 1.88
N VAL A 107 -2.22 -15.29 0.93
CA VAL A 107 -2.09 -16.76 1.03
C VAL A 107 -0.62 -17.16 1.24
N ASN A 108 0.34 -16.45 0.61
CA ASN A 108 1.76 -16.70 0.82
C ASN A 108 2.17 -16.50 2.28
N THR A 109 1.77 -15.38 2.88
CA THR A 109 2.00 -15.09 4.30
C THR A 109 1.39 -16.17 5.20
N MET A 110 0.17 -16.62 4.87
CA MET A 110 -0.48 -17.70 5.62
C MET A 110 0.31 -19.02 5.54
N VAL A 111 0.84 -19.38 4.37
CA VAL A 111 1.63 -20.61 4.19
C VAL A 111 2.93 -20.56 5.00
N GLU A 112 3.61 -19.41 5.06
CA GLU A 112 4.87 -19.25 5.80
C GLU A 112 4.67 -19.28 7.32
N GLU A 113 3.57 -18.70 7.81
CA GLU A 113 3.33 -18.52 9.25
C GLU A 113 2.60 -19.70 9.90
N LEU A 114 1.72 -20.39 9.15
CA LEU A 114 0.86 -21.42 9.73
C LEU A 114 1.62 -22.74 10.00
N PRO A 115 1.55 -23.29 11.23
CA PRO A 115 2.27 -24.50 11.61
C PRO A 115 1.93 -25.72 10.76
N GLN A 116 0.71 -25.82 10.24
CA GLN A 116 0.27 -26.95 9.42
C GLN A 116 0.97 -27.06 8.05
N PHE A 117 1.61 -25.99 7.57
CA PHE A 117 2.32 -25.96 6.28
C PHE A 117 3.84 -26.02 6.44
N LYS A 118 4.36 -26.01 7.68
CA LYS A 118 5.79 -26.24 7.93
C LYS A 118 6.06 -27.74 7.79
N PRO A 119 7.00 -28.17 6.93
CA PRO A 119 7.34 -29.58 6.80
C PRO A 119 7.77 -30.12 8.17
N ARG A 120 7.16 -31.23 8.61
CA ARG A 120 7.62 -31.95 9.80
C ARG A 120 9.06 -32.42 9.51
N LYS A 121 10.01 -31.91 10.29
CA LYS A 121 11.40 -32.39 10.28
C LYS A 121 11.47 -33.83 10.77
#